data_AF-A0A534DIR1-F1
#
_entry.id   AF-A0A534DIR1-F1
#
_cell.length_a   1.000
_cell.length_b   1.000
_cell.length_c   1.000
_cell.angle_alpha   90.00
_cell.angle_beta   90.00
_cell.angle_gamma   90.00
#
_symmetry.space_group_name_H-M   'P 1'
#
loop_
_entity.id
_entity.type
_entity.pdbx_description
1 polymer ?
#
loop_
_entity_poly.entity_id
_entity_poly.type
_entity_poly.pdbx_seq_one_letter_code
_entity_poly.pdbx_strand_id
1 'polypeptide(L)'
;MNRGNSTIPVDEDWETGDEIDWRYYWSIINRRKWSIIGLALGVGLLTTLVVFAMTPIYRASTTLLIESQAPNVVSIQEVYGLDTRSQDYLATQIEIMGGRPIAETVVDRLGLIEQPAFRPQHLDWQSWLPGMQKKATSRQSERETAVDAYLDKLSIEPVRNTQLVRVEFESPDPRLAARVAEAHAKAYIEST
;
A
#
# COMPACT_ATOMS: atom_id res chain seq x y z
N MET A 1 85.50 -33.25 -1.13
CA MET A 1 84.37 -34.20 -1.06
C MET A 1 83.07 -33.42 -1.15
N ASN A 2 82.28 -33.76 -2.16
CA ASN A 2 80.96 -33.25 -2.48
C ASN A 2 79.91 -33.83 -1.50
N ARG A 3 79.09 -32.99 -0.86
CA ARG A 3 77.82 -33.40 -0.25
C ARG A 3 76.77 -32.36 -0.65
N GLY A 4 75.73 -32.88 -1.29
CA GLY A 4 74.74 -32.08 -1.98
C GLY A 4 73.85 -31.30 -1.04
N ASN A 5 73.32 -30.22 -1.59
CA ASN A 5 72.03 -29.71 -1.18
C ASN A 5 71.17 -29.64 -2.43
N SER A 6 70.15 -30.48 -2.44
CA SER A 6 69.16 -30.63 -3.50
C SER A 6 68.45 -29.29 -3.70
N THR A 7 68.58 -28.72 -4.90
CA THR A 7 67.63 -27.70 -5.35
C THR A 7 66.32 -28.42 -5.59
N ILE A 8 65.42 -28.39 -4.61
CA ILE A 8 63.99 -28.55 -4.89
C ILE A 8 63.64 -27.31 -5.74
N PRO A 9 63.22 -27.45 -7.00
CA PRO A 9 62.54 -26.35 -7.67
C PRO A 9 61.28 -26.14 -6.86
N VAL A 10 61.22 -25.04 -6.14
CA VAL A 10 59.98 -24.61 -5.53
C VAL A 10 59.12 -24.23 -6.73
N ASP A 11 58.20 -25.12 -7.09
CA ASP A 11 57.05 -24.78 -7.91
C ASP A 11 56.25 -23.78 -7.06
N GLU A 12 56.69 -22.52 -7.12
CA GLU A 12 55.99 -21.35 -6.61
C GLU A 12 54.98 -20.91 -7.67
N ASP A 13 54.06 -21.80 -8.04
CA ASP A 13 52.74 -21.44 -8.56
C ASP A 13 51.92 -20.84 -7.42
N TRP A 14 52.42 -19.72 -6.89
CA TRP A 14 51.61 -18.79 -6.11
C TRP A 14 50.47 -18.34 -7.02
N GLU A 15 49.27 -18.74 -6.62
CA GLU A 15 48.01 -18.03 -6.82
C GLU A 15 48.19 -16.63 -7.44
N THR A 16 48.23 -16.53 -8.77
CA THR A 16 47.79 -15.30 -9.42
C THR A 16 46.29 -15.26 -9.21
N GLY A 17 45.89 -14.80 -8.01
CA GLY A 17 44.52 -14.51 -7.69
C GLY A 17 43.99 -13.60 -8.79
N ASP A 18 42.99 -14.10 -9.51
CA ASP A 18 42.28 -13.48 -10.63
C ASP A 18 42.58 -11.97 -10.76
N GLU A 19 43.67 -11.63 -11.46
CA GLU A 19 43.95 -10.24 -11.78
C GLU A 19 42.88 -9.82 -12.79
N ILE A 20 41.83 -9.15 -12.29
CA ILE A 20 40.73 -8.65 -13.11
C ILE A 20 41.33 -7.67 -14.14
N ASP A 21 41.52 -8.13 -15.38
CA ASP A 21 42.02 -7.29 -16.47
C ASP A 21 40.92 -6.32 -16.95
N TRP A 22 40.87 -5.16 -16.30
CA TRP A 22 39.95 -4.07 -16.59
C TRP A 22 39.99 -3.61 -18.06
N ARG A 23 41.13 -3.77 -18.76
CA ARG A 23 41.29 -3.33 -20.15
C ARG A 23 40.55 -4.26 -21.12
N TYR A 24 40.52 -5.55 -20.81
CA TYR A 24 39.76 -6.54 -21.57
C TYR A 24 38.25 -6.25 -21.51
N TYR A 25 37.69 -6.05 -20.31
CA TYR A 25 36.26 -5.71 -20.13
C TYR A 25 35.88 -4.39 -20.80
N TRP A 26 36.75 -3.37 -20.73
CA TRP A 26 36.53 -2.08 -21.39
C TRP A 26 36.40 -2.21 -22.91
N SER A 27 37.24 -3.06 -23.53
CA SER A 27 37.20 -3.29 -24.98
C SER A 27 35.90 -3.97 -25.45
N ILE A 28 35.35 -4.88 -24.63
CA ILE A 28 34.07 -5.56 -24.89
C ILE A 28 32.91 -4.58 -24.85
N ILE A 29 32.88 -3.70 -23.84
CA ILE A 29 31.86 -2.67 -23.69
C ILE A 29 31.91 -1.69 -24.86
N ASN A 30 33.10 -1.21 -25.26
CA ASN A 30 33.22 -0.20 -26.30
C ASN A 30 32.80 -0.72 -27.70
N ARG A 31 32.89 -2.03 -27.92
CA ARG A 31 32.43 -2.71 -29.15
C ARG A 31 30.91 -2.91 -29.20
N ARG A 32 30.24 -3.03 -28.04
CA ARG A 32 28.78 -3.26 -27.93
C ARG A 32 27.99 -2.07 -27.37
N LYS A 33 28.64 -0.92 -27.13
CA LYS A 33 28.05 0.27 -26.49
C LYS A 33 26.73 0.73 -27.09
N TRP A 34 26.58 0.64 -28.42
CA TRP A 34 25.33 1.03 -29.09
C TRP A 34 24.18 0.07 -28.78
N SER A 35 24.45 -1.23 -28.63
CA SER A 35 23.43 -2.20 -28.18
C SER A 35 23.06 -1.99 -26.71
N ILE A 36 24.04 -1.67 -25.86
CA ILE A 36 23.82 -1.37 -24.43
C ILE A 36 22.98 -0.10 -24.28
N ILE A 37 23.35 0.97 -25.01
CA ILE A 37 22.61 2.24 -25.03
C ILE A 37 21.21 2.03 -25.60
N GLY A 38 21.06 1.27 -26.69
CA GLY A 38 19.76 0.94 -27.27
C GLY A 38 18.85 0.17 -26.31
N LEU A 39 19.39 -0.81 -25.58
CA LEU A 39 18.67 -1.53 -24.54
C LEU A 39 18.28 -0.61 -23.38
N ALA A 40 19.22 0.19 -22.88
CA ALA A 40 18.99 1.13 -21.78
C ALA A 40 17.91 2.16 -22.16
N LEU A 41 17.96 2.72 -23.37
CA LEU A 41 16.95 3.64 -23.88
C LEU A 41 15.62 2.93 -24.12
N GLY A 42 15.63 1.70 -24.64
CA GLY A 42 14.43 0.91 -24.86
C GLY A 42 13.68 0.61 -23.56
N VAL A 43 14.40 0.13 -22.54
CA VAL A 43 13.84 -0.09 -21.20
C VAL A 43 13.38 1.23 -20.58
N GLY A 44 14.21 2.28 -20.64
CA GLY A 44 13.86 3.59 -20.09
C GLY A 44 12.61 4.19 -20.74
N LEU A 45 12.48 4.09 -22.05
CA LEU A 45 11.30 4.54 -22.80
C LEU A 45 10.07 3.71 -22.42
N LEU A 46 10.21 2.39 -22.34
CA LEU A 46 9.12 1.49 -21.96
C LEU A 46 8.64 1.76 -20.52
N THR A 47 9.56 1.90 -19.56
CA THR A 47 9.24 2.30 -18.18
C THR A 47 8.54 3.64 -18.14
N THR A 48 9.02 4.63 -18.91
CA THR A 48 8.41 5.97 -18.97
C THR A 48 6.97 5.88 -19.47
N LEU A 49 6.71 5.15 -20.56
CA LEU A 49 5.35 4.95 -21.09
C LEU A 49 4.43 4.26 -20.08
N VAL A 50 4.94 3.25 -19.37
CA VAL A 50 4.18 2.54 -18.32
C VAL A 50 3.83 3.49 -17.16
N VAL A 51 4.79 4.28 -16.67
CA VAL A 51 4.56 5.24 -15.58
C VAL A 51 3.54 6.30 -15.98
N PHE A 52 3.61 6.84 -17.20
CA PHE A 52 2.61 7.79 -17.69
C PHE A 52 1.21 7.16 -17.86
N ALA A 53 1.11 5.85 -18.03
CA ALA A 53 -0.15 5.12 -18.13
C ALA A 53 -0.74 4.68 -16.78
N MET A 54 0.04 4.73 -15.68
CA MET A 54 -0.44 4.37 -14.34
C MET A 54 -1.43 5.41 -13.81
N THR A 55 -2.56 4.97 -13.26
CA THR A 55 -3.54 5.89 -12.65
C THR A 55 -2.99 6.44 -11.33
N PRO A 56 -2.88 7.77 -11.16
CA PRO A 56 -2.43 8.36 -9.90
C PRO A 56 -3.45 8.07 -8.80
N ILE A 57 -2.97 7.74 -7.60
CA ILE A 57 -3.80 7.51 -6.42
C ILE A 57 -3.63 8.72 -5.49
N TYR A 58 -4.73 9.40 -5.19
CA TYR A 58 -4.78 10.52 -4.27
C TYR A 58 -5.29 10.06 -2.91
N ARG A 59 -4.74 10.64 -1.85
CA ARG A 59 -5.17 10.38 -0.48
C ARG A 59 -5.72 11.64 0.15
N ALA A 60 -6.90 11.55 0.74
CA ALA A 60 -7.47 12.61 1.57
C ALA A 60 -7.52 12.14 3.02
N SER A 61 -7.40 13.08 3.97
CA SER A 61 -7.44 12.77 5.40
C SER A 61 -8.38 13.72 6.14
N THR A 62 -9.10 13.17 7.12
CA THR A 62 -9.92 13.90 8.09
C THR A 62 -9.47 13.47 9.49
N THR A 63 -9.34 14.43 10.41
CA THR A 63 -8.89 14.13 11.78
C THR A 63 -10.04 14.37 12.76
N LEU A 64 -10.30 13.39 13.61
CA LEU A 64 -11.35 13.40 14.63
C LEU A 64 -10.74 13.41 16.03
N LEU A 65 -11.27 14.26 16.90
CA LEU A 65 -10.97 14.21 18.34
C LEU A 65 -11.94 13.27 19.03
N ILE A 66 -11.40 12.29 19.75
CA ILE A 66 -12.16 11.31 20.51
C ILE A 66 -12.10 11.68 21.99
N GLU A 67 -13.16 12.32 22.48
CA GLU A 67 -13.25 12.70 23.90
C GLU A 67 -13.70 11.51 24.75
N SER A 68 -12.90 11.13 25.75
CA SER A 68 -13.32 10.16 26.76
C SER A 68 -14.08 10.86 27.86
N GLN A 69 -15.41 10.69 27.92
CA GLN A 69 -16.20 11.14 29.06
C GLN A 69 -15.98 10.15 30.22
N ALA A 70 -14.99 10.42 31.05
CA ALA A 70 -14.82 9.68 32.30
C ALA A 70 -16.05 9.93 33.19
N PRO A 71 -16.82 8.90 33.59
CA PRO A 71 -17.87 9.10 34.58
C PRO A 71 -17.22 9.66 35.84
N ASN A 72 -17.70 10.83 36.30
CA ASN A 72 -17.25 11.50 37.52
C ASN A 72 -17.47 10.60 38.75
N VAL A 73 -16.55 9.67 39.01
CA VAL A 73 -16.49 8.91 40.27
C VAL A 73 -15.16 9.22 40.92
N VAL A 74 -15.22 10.12 41.91
CA VAL A 74 -14.08 10.53 42.74
C VAL A 74 -13.51 9.29 43.44
N SER A 75 -12.46 8.69 42.88
CA SER A 75 -11.69 7.62 43.52
C SER A 75 -10.22 8.00 43.49
N ILE A 76 -9.76 8.50 44.64
CA ILE A 76 -8.39 8.89 44.93
C ILE A 76 -7.52 7.63 44.88
N GLN A 77 -7.01 7.23 43.71
CA GLN A 77 -5.80 6.39 43.54
C GLN A 77 -5.39 6.07 42.08
N GLU A 78 -6.01 6.66 41.05
CA GLU A 78 -6.03 6.08 39.69
C GLU A 78 -5.01 6.64 38.68
N VAL A 79 -3.92 7.29 39.11
CA VAL A 79 -3.00 8.01 38.20
C VAL A 79 -2.30 7.09 37.17
N TYR A 80 -2.10 5.79 37.47
CA TYR A 80 -1.54 4.82 36.51
C TYR A 80 -2.58 4.13 35.62
N GLY A 81 -3.87 4.15 35.99
CA GLY A 81 -4.95 3.45 35.25
C GLY A 81 -5.67 4.33 34.22
N LEU A 82 -5.58 5.66 34.38
CA LEU A 82 -6.26 6.64 33.52
C LEU A 82 -5.72 6.62 32.07
N ASP A 83 -4.41 6.49 31.89
CA ASP A 83 -3.79 6.44 30.55
C ASP A 83 -4.17 5.15 29.81
N THR A 84 -4.12 3.99 30.48
CA THR A 84 -4.50 2.71 29.89
C THR A 84 -5.98 2.70 29.50
N ARG A 85 -6.87 3.19 30.37
CA ARG A 85 -8.31 3.27 30.09
C ARG A 85 -8.62 4.17 28.89
N SER A 86 -7.88 5.26 28.75
CA SER A 86 -8.02 6.18 27.62
C SER A 86 -7.55 5.55 26.30
N GLN A 87 -6.48 4.76 26.35
CA GLN A 87 -5.98 4.01 25.18
C GLN A 87 -6.92 2.89 24.75
N ASP A 88 -7.47 2.13 25.71
CA ASP A 88 -8.45 1.07 25.42
C ASP A 88 -9.73 1.65 24.81
N TYR A 89 -10.19 2.81 25.33
CA TYR A 89 -11.31 3.53 24.75
C TYR A 89 -11.02 3.97 23.32
N LEU A 90 -9.84 4.57 23.07
CA LEU A 90 -9.43 5.00 21.73
C LEU A 90 -9.36 3.81 20.75
N ALA A 91 -8.75 2.70 21.16
CA ALA A 91 -8.67 1.48 20.37
C ALA A 91 -10.06 0.94 20.02
N THR A 92 -10.99 0.95 20.98
CA THR A 92 -12.39 0.57 20.74
C THR A 92 -13.06 1.48 19.72
N GLN A 93 -12.85 2.80 19.81
CA GLN A 93 -13.43 3.74 18.85
C GLN A 93 -12.86 3.56 17.44
N ILE A 94 -11.57 3.23 17.31
CA ILE A 94 -10.96 2.91 16.02
C ILE A 94 -11.59 1.66 15.40
N GLU A 95 -11.80 0.61 16.20
CA GLU A 95 -12.43 -0.63 15.71
C GLU A 95 -13.88 -0.37 15.27
N ILE A 96 -14.65 0.41 16.04
CA ILE A 96 -16.01 0.80 15.67
C ILE A 96 -15.98 1.62 14.37
N MET A 97 -15.07 2.58 14.27
CA MET A 97 -14.90 3.44 13.10
C MET A 97 -14.53 2.67 11.83
N GLY A 98 -13.75 1.60 11.96
CA GLY A 98 -13.37 0.67 10.88
C GLY A 98 -14.41 -0.41 10.58
N GLY A 99 -15.50 -0.46 11.35
CA GLY A 99 -16.55 -1.46 11.20
C GLY A 99 -17.29 -1.35 9.87
N ARG A 100 -17.66 -2.52 9.32
CA ARG A 100 -18.51 -2.65 8.12
C ARG A 100 -19.78 -1.77 8.13
N PRO A 101 -20.54 -1.62 9.24
CA PRO A 101 -21.78 -0.82 9.22
C PRO A 101 -21.58 0.65 8.82
N ILE A 102 -20.46 1.27 9.20
CA ILE A 102 -20.15 2.65 8.84
C ILE A 102 -19.78 2.73 7.36
N ALA A 103 -18.94 1.82 6.88
CA ALA A 103 -18.57 1.72 5.47
C ALA A 103 -19.80 1.52 4.57
N GLU A 104 -20.70 0.62 4.96
CA GLU A 104 -21.99 0.38 4.29
C GLU A 104 -22.83 1.65 4.19
N THR A 105 -22.97 2.38 5.30
CA THR A 105 -23.72 3.64 5.36
C THR A 105 -23.15 4.67 4.39
N VAL A 106 -21.81 4.79 4.31
CA VAL A 106 -21.14 5.73 3.40
C VAL A 106 -21.27 5.30 1.93
N VAL A 107 -21.09 4.01 1.64
CA VAL A 107 -21.25 3.44 0.29
C VAL A 107 -22.65 3.70 -0.25
N ASP A 108 -23.68 3.47 0.57
CA ASP A 108 -25.06 3.70 0.20
C ASP A 108 -25.38 5.20 0.07
N ARG A 109 -24.91 6.03 1.02
CA ARG A 109 -25.14 7.49 1.04
C ARG A 109 -24.51 8.21 -0.16
N LEU A 110 -23.33 7.80 -0.59
CA LEU A 110 -22.61 8.42 -1.70
C LEU A 110 -22.86 7.73 -3.05
N GLY A 111 -23.63 6.64 -3.08
CA GLY A 111 -23.89 5.89 -4.30
C GLY A 111 -22.61 5.33 -4.94
N LEU A 112 -21.67 4.84 -4.12
CA LEU A 112 -20.34 4.46 -4.60
C LEU A 112 -20.36 3.26 -5.55
N ILE A 113 -21.41 2.43 -5.51
CA ILE A 113 -21.63 1.29 -6.42
C ILE A 113 -21.61 1.73 -7.90
N GLU A 114 -22.11 2.94 -8.18
CA GLU A 114 -22.20 3.44 -9.56
C GLU A 114 -20.86 3.97 -10.08
N GLN A 115 -19.92 4.29 -9.18
CA GLN A 115 -18.64 4.90 -9.50
C GLN A 115 -17.67 3.91 -10.16
N PRO A 116 -16.97 4.30 -11.24
CA PRO A 116 -16.00 3.43 -11.92
C PRO A 116 -14.92 2.85 -11.00
N ALA A 117 -14.57 3.58 -9.93
CA ALA A 117 -13.54 3.17 -8.97
C ALA A 117 -13.93 1.97 -8.09
N PHE A 118 -15.21 1.62 -8.01
CA PHE A 118 -15.74 0.53 -7.17
C PHE A 118 -16.44 -0.56 -7.99
N ARG A 119 -16.51 -0.40 -9.32
CA ARG A 119 -16.95 -1.48 -10.18
C ARG A 119 -15.86 -2.55 -10.19
N PRO A 120 -16.21 -3.84 -10.05
CA PRO A 120 -15.25 -4.91 -10.19
C PRO A 120 -14.61 -4.80 -11.57
N GLN A 121 -13.31 -4.55 -11.62
CA GLN A 121 -12.51 -4.64 -12.86
C GLN A 121 -12.32 -6.11 -13.20
N HIS A 122 -13.42 -6.78 -13.52
CA HIS A 122 -13.34 -8.04 -14.22
C HIS A 122 -12.90 -7.68 -15.63
N LEU A 123 -11.66 -8.04 -15.97
CA LEU A 123 -11.28 -8.25 -17.36
C LEU A 123 -12.28 -9.28 -17.88
N ASP A 124 -13.31 -8.81 -18.59
CA ASP A 124 -14.48 -9.57 -19.02
C ASP A 124 -14.08 -10.49 -20.18
N TRP A 125 -13.08 -11.33 -19.95
CA TRP A 125 -12.61 -12.33 -20.90
C TRP A 125 -13.71 -13.38 -21.15
N GLN A 126 -14.66 -13.55 -20.23
CA GLN A 126 -15.85 -14.35 -20.50
C GLN A 126 -16.66 -13.83 -21.69
N SER A 127 -16.58 -12.54 -22.04
CA SER A 127 -17.35 -11.94 -23.14
C SER A 127 -16.88 -12.36 -24.54
N TRP A 128 -15.67 -12.91 -24.70
CA TRP A 128 -15.19 -13.44 -25.98
C TRP A 128 -15.53 -14.93 -26.20
N LEU A 129 -16.12 -15.61 -25.22
CA LEU A 129 -16.54 -17.01 -25.33
C LEU A 129 -18.02 -17.13 -25.73
N PRO A 130 -18.35 -17.75 -26.89
CA PRO A 130 -19.74 -17.96 -27.28
C PRO A 130 -20.41 -18.98 -26.34
N GLY A 131 -21.55 -18.59 -25.75
CA GLY A 131 -22.38 -19.46 -24.90
C GLY A 131 -22.30 -19.20 -23.39
N MET A 132 -21.40 -18.31 -22.93
CA MET A 132 -21.34 -17.91 -21.51
C MET A 132 -22.30 -16.75 -21.25
N GLN A 133 -23.48 -17.03 -20.70
CA GLN A 133 -24.39 -15.96 -20.26
C GLN A 133 -23.75 -15.21 -19.09
N LYS A 134 -23.69 -13.87 -19.17
CA LYS A 134 -23.36 -13.01 -18.02
C LYS A 134 -24.33 -13.39 -16.90
N LYS A 135 -23.81 -14.02 -15.84
CA LYS A 135 -24.59 -14.23 -14.62
C LYS A 135 -24.98 -12.84 -14.13
N ALA A 136 -26.27 -12.54 -14.09
CA ALA A 136 -26.75 -11.29 -13.53
C ALA A 136 -26.26 -11.23 -12.07
N THR A 137 -25.26 -10.39 -11.81
CA THR A 137 -24.81 -10.13 -10.44
C THR A 137 -26.00 -9.53 -9.70
N SER A 138 -26.32 -10.08 -8.52
CA SER A 138 -27.38 -9.50 -7.69
C SER A 138 -26.90 -8.14 -7.18
N ARG A 139 -27.80 -7.16 -7.06
CA ARG A 139 -27.47 -5.86 -6.44
C ARG A 139 -26.81 -6.01 -5.06
N GLN A 140 -27.19 -7.05 -4.32
CA GLN A 140 -26.58 -7.38 -3.03
C GLN A 140 -25.09 -7.72 -3.17
N SER A 141 -24.74 -8.55 -4.15
CA SER A 141 -23.34 -8.93 -4.40
C SER A 141 -22.51 -7.74 -4.92
N GLU A 142 -23.12 -6.85 -5.72
CA GLU A 142 -22.47 -5.59 -6.14
C GLU A 142 -22.19 -4.67 -4.94
N ARG A 143 -23.15 -4.55 -4.02
CA ARG A 143 -22.99 -3.79 -2.78
C ARG A 143 -21.88 -4.35 -1.90
N GLU A 144 -21.86 -5.66 -1.68
CA GLU A 144 -20.81 -6.33 -0.90
C GLU A 144 -19.42 -6.10 -1.51
N THR A 145 -19.30 -6.25 -2.83
CA THR A 145 -18.04 -5.99 -3.55
C THR A 145 -17.60 -4.52 -3.41
N ALA A 146 -18.54 -3.57 -3.47
CA ALA A 146 -18.24 -2.16 -3.31
C ALA A 146 -17.80 -1.82 -1.88
N VAL A 147 -18.40 -2.46 -0.86
CA VAL A 147 -18.02 -2.30 0.54
C VAL A 147 -16.63 -2.89 0.79
N ASP A 148 -16.31 -4.07 0.25
CA ASP A 148 -14.98 -4.65 0.38
C ASP A 148 -13.92 -3.77 -0.30
N ALA A 149 -14.19 -3.31 -1.52
CA ALA A 149 -13.30 -2.38 -2.24
C ALA A 149 -13.18 -0.99 -1.56
N TYR A 150 -14.16 -0.61 -0.74
CA TYR A 150 -14.10 0.59 0.08
C TYR A 150 -13.20 0.40 1.28
N LEU A 151 -13.35 -0.72 2.00
CA LEU A 151 -12.54 -1.04 3.17
C LEU A 151 -11.07 -1.19 2.81
N ASP A 152 -10.75 -1.76 1.65
CA ASP A 152 -9.37 -1.87 1.15
C ASP A 152 -8.67 -0.52 0.94
N LYS A 153 -9.43 0.55 0.75
CA LYS A 153 -8.92 1.91 0.49
C LYS A 153 -9.03 2.84 1.70
N LEU A 154 -9.59 2.35 2.79
CA LEU A 154 -9.79 3.09 4.03
C LEU A 154 -8.63 2.78 4.99
N SER A 155 -7.96 3.81 5.50
CA SER A 155 -7.01 3.67 6.61
C SER A 155 -7.48 4.51 7.79
N ILE A 156 -7.43 3.94 8.99
CA ILE A 156 -7.77 4.62 10.24
C ILE A 156 -6.61 4.44 11.20
N GLU A 157 -5.96 5.54 11.55
CA GLU A 157 -4.73 5.51 12.35
C GLU A 157 -4.79 6.49 13.53
N PRO A 158 -4.41 6.07 14.74
CA PRO A 158 -4.27 6.98 15.86
C PRO A 158 -3.06 7.90 15.67
N VAL A 159 -3.22 9.17 16.01
CA VAL A 159 -2.10 10.11 16.08
C VAL A 159 -1.41 9.91 17.43
N ARG A 160 -0.14 9.50 17.37
CA ARG A 160 0.68 9.15 18.55
C ARG A 160 0.61 10.22 19.64
N ASN A 161 0.45 9.79 20.89
CA ASN A 161 0.39 10.64 22.07
C ASN A 161 -0.74 11.69 22.03
N THR A 162 -1.85 11.40 21.34
CA THR A 162 -3.03 12.26 21.30
C THR A 162 -4.31 11.43 21.32
N GLN A 163 -5.44 12.12 21.50
CA GLN A 163 -6.79 11.56 21.34
C GLN A 163 -7.33 11.77 19.91
N LEU A 164 -6.45 12.02 18.95
CA LEU A 164 -6.83 12.26 17.57
C LEU A 164 -6.75 10.95 16.77
N VAL A 165 -7.79 10.69 15.98
CA VAL A 165 -7.82 9.60 15.00
C VAL A 165 -7.87 10.20 13.61
N ARG A 166 -6.98 9.72 12.74
CA ARG A 166 -6.92 10.13 11.35
C ARG A 166 -7.62 9.09 10.49
N VAL A 167 -8.60 9.54 9.71
CA VAL A 167 -9.30 8.76 8.71
C VAL A 167 -8.77 9.17 7.36
N GLU A 168 -8.15 8.24 6.64
CA GLU A 168 -7.61 8.45 5.31
C GLU A 168 -8.36 7.60 4.28
N PHE A 169 -8.61 8.16 3.10
CA PHE A 169 -9.22 7.43 2.00
C PHE A 169 -8.45 7.64 0.69
N GLU A 170 -8.23 6.54 -0.04
CA GLU A 170 -7.51 6.54 -1.31
C GLU A 170 -8.45 6.48 -2.52
N SER A 171 -8.25 7.37 -3.48
CA SER A 171 -9.02 7.38 -4.72
C SER A 171 -8.25 7.99 -5.89
N PRO A 172 -8.49 7.52 -7.14
CA PRO A 172 -8.00 8.22 -8.33
C PRO A 172 -8.60 9.62 -8.53
N ASP A 173 -9.72 9.95 -7.88
CA ASP A 173 -10.31 11.28 -7.88
C ASP A 173 -10.05 11.98 -6.53
N PRO A 174 -9.27 13.08 -6.49
CA PRO A 174 -8.97 13.79 -5.25
C PRO A 174 -10.22 14.38 -4.57
N ARG A 175 -11.25 14.76 -5.35
CA ARG A 175 -12.51 15.30 -4.80
C ARG A 175 -13.35 14.19 -4.20
N LEU A 176 -13.33 13.00 -4.81
CA LEU A 176 -14.00 11.83 -4.26
C LEU A 176 -13.33 11.39 -2.95
N ALA A 177 -11.99 11.33 -2.92
CA ALA A 177 -11.25 10.99 -1.71
C ALA A 177 -11.63 11.91 -0.54
N ALA A 178 -11.62 13.23 -0.77
CA ALA A 178 -11.99 14.21 0.26
C ALA A 178 -13.43 14.03 0.75
N ARG A 179 -14.38 13.88 -0.18
CA ARG A 179 -15.80 13.68 0.17
C ARG A 179 -16.03 12.39 0.96
N VAL A 180 -15.33 11.31 0.61
CA VAL A 180 -15.43 10.03 1.32
C VAL A 180 -14.87 10.14 2.73
N ALA A 181 -13.66 10.68 2.89
CA ALA A 181 -13.05 10.85 4.21
C ALA A 181 -13.90 11.74 5.13
N GLU A 182 -14.49 12.82 4.62
CA GLU A 182 -15.43 13.65 5.35
C GLU A 182 -16.74 12.91 5.68
N ALA A 183 -17.32 12.20 4.71
CA ALA A 183 -18.56 11.45 4.90
C ALA A 183 -18.40 10.32 5.92
N HIS A 184 -17.25 9.63 5.93
CA HIS A 184 -16.95 8.58 6.91
C HIS A 184 -16.90 9.12 8.33
N ALA A 185 -16.20 10.24 8.52
CA ALA A 185 -16.15 10.93 9.80
C ALA A 185 -17.55 11.34 10.28
N LYS A 186 -18.38 11.91 9.40
CA LYS A 186 -19.77 12.27 9.72
C LYS A 186 -20.63 11.05 10.05
N ALA A 187 -20.51 9.97 9.28
CA ALA A 187 -21.28 8.74 9.52
C ALA A 187 -20.96 8.13 10.88
N TYR A 188 -19.69 8.15 11.30
CA TYR A 188 -19.30 7.73 12.64
C TYR A 188 -19.94 8.62 13.72
N ILE A 189 -19.83 9.94 13.60
CA ILE A 189 -20.42 10.91 14.55
C ILE A 189 -21.94 10.75 14.65
N GLU A 190 -22.63 10.51 13.54
CA GLU A 190 -24.09 10.32 13.52
C GLU A 190 -24.54 8.97 14.10
N SER A 191 -23.64 7.99 14.15
CA SER A 191 -23.94 6.63 14.64
C SER A 191 -23.76 6.45 16.15
N THR A 192 -23.14 7.41 16.82
CA THR A 192 -22.82 7.38 18.26
C THR A 192 -23.57 8.48 19.01
#